data_AF-H2C410-F1
#
_entry.id   AF-H2C410-F1
#
_cell.length_a   1.000
_cell.length_b   1.000
_cell.length_c   1.000
_cell.angle_alpha   90.00
_cell.angle_beta   90.00
_cell.angle_gamma   90.00
#
_symmetry.space_group_name_H-M   'P 1'
#
loop_
_entity.id
_entity.type
_entity.pdbx_description
1 polymer ?
#
loop_
_entity_poly.entity_id
_entity_poly.type
_entity_poly.pdbx_seq_one_letter_code
_entity_poly.pdbx_strand_id
1 'polypeptide(L)'
;MSLPQEYFLNYRGERVFTILLGGSKERVYLYYPKADMVFVVEGGEPKLMEIVEVIGSAPAGLKLAPPSETWEKVRTREVTWYVLGREIKADNIYLVLESDSQFRKVEETSSPNRLKYYVLKDQDPWEFRDWCCVLIASTKDRDVPPSFKKVRIGELI
;
A
#
# COMPACT_ATOMS: atom_id res chain seq x y z
N MET A 1 7.05 -8.61 -17.99
CA MET A 1 6.06 -9.45 -17.28
C MET A 1 4.82 -8.61 -17.03
N SER A 2 3.63 -9.10 -17.38
CA SER A 2 2.38 -8.43 -17.01
C SER A 2 2.15 -8.58 -15.51
N LEU A 3 1.97 -7.47 -14.78
CA LEU A 3 1.56 -7.51 -13.37
C LEU A 3 0.31 -8.40 -13.22
N PRO A 4 0.24 -9.31 -12.23
CA PRO A 4 -0.92 -10.16 -12.05
C PRO A 4 -2.17 -9.30 -11.90
N GLN A 5 -3.22 -9.60 -12.68
CA GLN A 5 -4.55 -8.97 -12.55
C GLN A 5 -5.13 -9.15 -11.14
N GLU A 6 -4.58 -10.07 -10.36
CA GLU A 6 -4.94 -10.46 -9.00
C GLU A 6 -4.85 -9.32 -7.96
N TYR A 7 -4.10 -8.25 -8.27
CA TYR A 7 -3.92 -7.12 -7.36
C TYR A 7 -4.84 -5.94 -7.65
N PHE A 8 -5.66 -5.98 -8.71
CA PHE A 8 -6.42 -4.82 -9.13
C PHE A 8 -7.91 -5.11 -9.24
N LEU A 9 -8.70 -4.28 -8.57
CA LEU A 9 -10.15 -4.29 -8.60
C LEU A 9 -10.65 -3.15 -9.49
N ASN A 10 -11.63 -3.41 -10.36
CA ASN A 10 -12.36 -2.35 -11.04
C ASN A 10 -13.50 -1.85 -10.14
N TYR A 11 -13.49 -0.57 -9.80
CA TYR A 11 -14.53 0.03 -8.96
C TYR A 11 -14.89 1.42 -9.54
N ARG A 12 -16.17 1.60 -9.89
CA ARG A 12 -16.70 2.86 -10.46
C ARG A 12 -15.93 3.37 -11.69
N GLY A 13 -15.46 2.45 -12.54
CA GLY A 13 -14.69 2.79 -13.74
C GLY A 13 -13.21 3.08 -13.50
N GLU A 14 -12.75 3.00 -12.24
CA GLU A 14 -11.34 3.16 -11.87
C GLU A 14 -10.70 1.79 -11.58
N ARG A 15 -9.41 1.66 -11.92
CA ARG A 15 -8.61 0.49 -11.57
C ARG A 15 -7.88 0.76 -10.25
N VAL A 16 -8.21 -0.03 -9.23
CA VAL A 16 -7.79 0.21 -7.84
C VAL A 16 -6.84 -0.90 -7.39
N PHE A 17 -5.64 -0.52 -6.92
CA PHE A 17 -4.71 -1.46 -6.31
C PHE A 17 -5.24 -1.98 -4.98
N THR A 18 -5.20 -3.29 -4.79
CA THR A 18 -5.69 -3.97 -3.59
C THR A 18 -4.80 -5.14 -3.18
N ILE A 19 -4.85 -5.50 -1.90
CA ILE A 19 -4.11 -6.62 -1.31
C ILE A 19 -5.12 -7.62 -0.78
N LEU A 20 -5.03 -8.88 -1.22
CA LEU A 20 -5.88 -9.95 -0.68
C LEU A 20 -5.64 -10.13 0.83
N LEU A 21 -6.70 -9.97 1.62
CA LEU A 21 -6.67 -10.30 3.05
C LEU A 21 -7.05 -11.76 3.30
N GLY A 22 -7.98 -12.29 2.50
CA GLY A 22 -8.50 -13.64 2.60
C GLY A 22 -9.93 -13.71 2.08
N GLY A 23 -10.53 -14.89 2.15
CA GLY A 23 -11.89 -15.08 1.69
C GLY A 23 -12.38 -16.52 1.85
N SER A 24 -13.62 -16.72 1.41
CA SER A 24 -14.28 -18.01 1.23
C SER A 24 -14.75 -18.14 -0.22
N LYS A 25 -15.44 -19.22 -0.55
CA LYS A 25 -16.02 -19.40 -1.91
C LYS A 25 -17.01 -18.30 -2.30
N GLU A 26 -17.68 -17.68 -1.32
CA GLU A 26 -18.78 -16.74 -1.57
C GLU A 26 -18.38 -15.27 -1.35
N ARG A 27 -17.30 -15.04 -0.58
CA ARG A 27 -16.90 -13.69 -0.14
C ARG A 27 -15.39 -13.53 -0.09
N VAL A 28 -14.87 -12.46 -0.69
CA VAL A 28 -13.44 -12.09 -0.68
C VAL A 28 -13.25 -10.72 -0.05
N TYR A 29 -12.18 -10.58 0.74
CA TYR A 29 -11.79 -9.33 1.39
C TYR A 29 -10.50 -8.81 0.74
N LEU A 30 -10.60 -7.66 0.07
CA LEU A 30 -9.49 -7.00 -0.61
C LEU A 30 -9.20 -5.68 0.11
N TYR A 31 -8.03 -5.55 0.71
CA TYR A 31 -7.60 -4.32 1.35
C TYR A 31 -7.20 -3.29 0.32
N TYR A 32 -7.64 -2.05 0.50
CA TYR A 32 -7.29 -0.88 -0.31
C TYR A 32 -6.30 -0.01 0.48
N PRO A 33 -4.98 -0.14 0.22
CA PRO A 33 -3.97 0.50 1.05
C PRO A 33 -4.02 2.01 1.00
N LYS A 34 -4.30 2.63 -0.14
CA LYS A 34 -4.31 4.10 -0.28
C LYS A 34 -5.17 4.80 0.76
N ALA A 35 -6.31 4.21 1.13
CA ALA A 35 -7.28 4.82 2.03
C ALA A 35 -7.45 4.10 3.38
N ASP A 36 -6.72 3.01 3.61
CA ASP A 36 -6.88 2.12 4.76
C ASP A 36 -8.32 1.55 4.88
N MET A 37 -8.83 0.99 3.79
CA MET A 37 -10.21 0.49 3.67
C MET A 37 -10.24 -0.94 3.13
N VAL A 38 -11.42 -1.57 3.14
CA VAL A 38 -11.60 -2.93 2.63
C VAL A 38 -12.73 -2.96 1.62
N PHE A 39 -12.49 -3.56 0.46
CA PHE A 39 -13.54 -4.04 -0.42
C PHE A 39 -13.98 -5.44 0.00
N VAL A 40 -15.28 -5.59 0.23
CA VAL A 40 -15.93 -6.89 0.42
C VAL A 40 -16.60 -7.25 -0.89
N VAL A 41 -16.11 -8.29 -1.55
CA VAL A 41 -16.65 -8.76 -2.83
C VAL A 41 -17.51 -9.98 -2.56
N GLU A 42 -18.79 -9.88 -2.85
CA GLU A 42 -19.79 -10.94 -2.68
C GLU A 42 -20.66 -11.00 -3.93
N GLY A 43 -20.78 -12.19 -4.55
CA GLY A 43 -21.50 -12.33 -5.82
C GLY A 43 -20.90 -11.56 -7.00
N GLY A 44 -19.63 -11.17 -6.92
CA GLY A 44 -18.91 -10.40 -7.94
C GLY A 44 -19.01 -8.88 -7.79
N GLU A 45 -19.84 -8.38 -6.89
CA GLU A 45 -20.03 -6.94 -6.68
C GLU A 45 -19.17 -6.43 -5.51
N PRO A 46 -18.22 -5.51 -5.75
CA PRO A 46 -17.40 -4.94 -4.70
C PRO A 46 -18.15 -3.88 -3.88
N LYS A 47 -18.16 -4.04 -2.55
CA LYS A 47 -18.64 -3.05 -1.60
C LYS A 47 -17.47 -2.49 -0.78
N LEU A 48 -17.25 -1.18 -0.86
CA LEU A 48 -16.23 -0.50 -0.06
C LEU A 48 -16.71 -0.32 1.39
N MET A 49 -15.87 -0.68 2.35
CA MET A 49 -16.14 -0.63 3.78
C MET A 49 -14.97 0.03 4.53
N GLU A 50 -15.28 0.75 5.59
CA GLU A 50 -14.31 1.38 6.50
C GLU A 50 -13.92 0.40 7.62
N ILE A 51 -12.63 0.35 7.96
CA ILE A 51 -12.13 -0.44 9.08
C ILE A 51 -12.33 0.39 10.35
N VAL A 52 -13.20 -0.08 11.25
CA VAL A 52 -13.44 0.56 12.54
C VAL A 52 -12.47 0.02 13.60
N GLU A 53 -12.20 -1.29 13.54
CA GLU A 53 -11.39 -1.99 14.53
C GLU A 53 -10.78 -3.25 13.91
N VAL A 54 -9.59 -3.64 14.38
CA VAL A 54 -8.91 -4.88 14.02
C VAL A 54 -8.70 -5.72 15.29
N ILE A 55 -9.42 -6.84 15.42
CA ILE A 55 -9.33 -7.75 16.55
C ILE A 55 -8.53 -8.99 16.12
N GLY A 56 -7.27 -9.08 16.58
CA GLY A 56 -6.38 -10.18 16.20
C GLY A 56 -5.79 -10.02 14.78
N SER A 57 -5.36 -11.13 14.17
CA SER A 57 -4.60 -11.13 12.90
C SER A 57 -5.37 -11.66 11.68
N ALA A 58 -6.58 -12.18 11.87
CA ALA A 58 -7.38 -12.76 10.78
C ALA A 58 -8.38 -11.73 10.19
N PRO A 59 -8.75 -11.84 8.89
CA PRO A 59 -9.77 -10.98 8.30
C PRO A 59 -11.13 -11.02 9.02
N ALA A 60 -11.46 -12.15 9.63
CA ALA A 60 -12.67 -12.32 10.46
C ALA A 60 -12.69 -11.42 11.71
N GLY A 61 -11.53 -10.89 12.11
CA GLY A 61 -11.36 -9.95 13.22
C GLY A 61 -11.61 -8.49 12.85
N LEU A 62 -11.89 -8.16 11.58
CA LEU A 62 -12.15 -6.80 11.16
C LEU A 62 -13.60 -6.39 11.45
N LYS A 63 -13.77 -5.32 12.23
CA LYS A 63 -15.06 -4.66 12.37
C LYS A 63 -15.20 -3.62 11.28
N LEU A 64 -16.18 -3.82 10.40
CA LEU A 64 -16.39 -3.01 9.21
C LEU A 64 -17.68 -2.18 9.33
N ALA A 65 -17.64 -0.96 8.81
CA ALA A 65 -18.81 -0.08 8.71
C ALA A 65 -18.89 0.53 7.29
N PRO A 66 -20.07 1.05 6.88
CA PRO A 66 -20.17 1.85 5.67
C PRO A 66 -19.20 3.04 5.73
N PRO A 67 -18.60 3.45 4.60
CA PRO A 67 -17.73 4.61 4.54
C PRO A 67 -18.41 5.87 5.06
N SER A 68 -17.73 6.58 5.96
CA SER A 68 -18.15 7.92 6.40
C SER A 68 -17.95 9.01 5.33
N GLU A 69 -17.10 8.75 4.34
CA GLU A 69 -16.76 9.68 3.27
C GLU A 69 -17.13 9.14 1.87
N THR A 70 -17.24 10.05 0.90
CA THR A 70 -17.47 9.66 -0.51
C THR A 70 -16.21 9.04 -1.14
N TRP A 71 -16.41 8.28 -2.21
CA TRP A 71 -15.31 7.66 -2.96
C TRP A 71 -14.25 8.68 -3.42
N GLU A 72 -14.69 9.87 -3.83
CA GLU A 72 -13.82 10.93 -4.34
C GLU A 72 -12.87 11.45 -3.27
N LYS A 73 -13.31 11.52 -2.01
CA LYS A 73 -12.44 11.88 -0.88
C LYS A 73 -11.53 10.73 -0.48
N VAL A 74 -12.09 9.52 -0.39
CA VAL A 74 -11.39 8.29 -0.04
C VAL A 74 -10.18 8.05 -0.94
N ARG A 75 -10.36 8.14 -2.27
CA ARG A 75 -9.29 7.84 -3.23
C ARG A 75 -8.14 8.85 -3.21
N THR A 76 -8.34 10.03 -2.62
CA THR A 76 -7.33 11.09 -2.50
C THR A 76 -6.66 11.17 -1.13
N ARG A 77 -7.00 10.28 -0.17
CA ARG A 77 -6.39 10.29 1.17
C ARG A 77 -4.85 10.19 1.10
N GLU A 78 -4.17 10.98 1.92
CA GLU A 78 -2.71 11.01 1.98
C GLU A 78 -2.16 9.77 2.70
N VAL A 79 -1.03 9.24 2.24
CA VAL A 79 -0.26 8.19 2.90
C VAL A 79 0.93 8.83 3.60
N THR A 80 1.13 8.51 4.87
CA THR A 80 2.26 8.97 5.68
C THR A 80 3.13 7.77 6.03
N TRP A 81 4.37 7.80 5.59
CA TRP A 81 5.40 6.84 5.94
C TRP A 81 6.22 7.31 7.13
N TYR A 82 6.60 6.37 7.98
CA TYR A 82 7.60 6.53 9.02
C TYR A 82 8.82 5.74 8.60
N VAL A 83 9.87 6.41 8.12
CA VAL A 83 11.11 5.78 7.63
C VAL A 83 12.25 6.26 8.51
N LEU A 84 12.88 5.35 9.24
CA LEU A 84 13.97 5.67 10.18
C LEU A 84 13.60 6.80 11.17
N GLY A 85 12.34 6.85 11.62
CA GLY A 85 11.84 7.87 12.55
C GLY A 85 11.46 9.22 11.90
N ARG A 86 11.52 9.33 10.57
CA ARG A 86 11.10 10.53 9.83
C ARG A 86 9.75 10.31 9.16
N GLU A 87 8.90 11.33 9.21
CA GLU A 87 7.62 11.34 8.49
C GLU A 87 7.79 11.77 7.03
N ILE A 88 7.22 10.99 6.11
CA ILE A 88 7.29 11.24 4.68
C ILE A 88 5.89 11.02 4.08
N LYS A 89 5.26 12.09 3.58
CA LYS A 89 4.01 11.99 2.83
C LYS A 89 4.28 11.60 1.38
N ALA A 90 3.83 10.41 0.98
CA ALA A 90 3.90 9.89 -0.37
C ALA A 90 3.14 8.56 -0.48
N ASP A 91 2.56 8.28 -1.65
CA ASP A 91 1.92 6.98 -1.90
C ASP A 91 2.94 5.84 -1.89
N ASN A 92 4.08 6.08 -2.55
CA ASN A 92 5.20 5.16 -2.59
C ASN A 92 6.51 5.90 -2.35
N ILE A 93 7.52 5.19 -1.86
CA ILE A 93 8.86 5.73 -1.58
C ILE A 93 9.90 4.93 -2.35
N TYR A 94 10.83 5.63 -2.99
CA TYR A 94 12.06 5.05 -3.50
C TYR A 94 13.22 5.56 -2.64
N LEU A 95 13.74 4.70 -1.77
CA LEU A 95 14.81 5.04 -0.85
C LEU A 95 16.15 4.60 -1.43
N VAL A 96 17.01 5.57 -1.75
CA VAL A 96 18.37 5.32 -2.22
C VAL A 96 19.26 5.04 -1.01
N LEU A 97 19.78 3.82 -0.95
CA LEU A 97 20.71 3.34 0.07
C LEU A 97 22.15 3.64 -0.34
N GLU A 98 23.03 3.81 0.64
CA GLU A 98 24.48 3.90 0.44
C GLU A 98 25.12 2.50 0.38
N SER A 99 24.50 1.52 1.05
CA SER A 99 24.97 0.14 1.08
C SER A 99 23.84 -0.86 1.30
N ASP A 100 24.05 -2.09 0.82
CA ASP A 100 23.12 -3.20 1.00
C ASP A 100 22.82 -3.52 2.47
N SER A 101 23.77 -3.28 3.37
CA SER A 101 23.59 -3.50 4.81
C SER A 101 22.48 -2.64 5.43
N GLN A 102 22.13 -1.51 4.81
CA GLN A 102 21.07 -0.62 5.31
C GLN A 102 19.67 -1.17 5.05
N PHE A 103 19.50 -2.10 4.10
CA PHE A 103 18.19 -2.63 3.71
C PHE A 103 17.44 -3.24 4.90
N ARG A 104 18.12 -4.09 5.68
CA ARG A 104 17.49 -4.79 6.82
C ARG A 104 16.93 -3.81 7.85
N LYS A 105 17.66 -2.73 8.13
CA LYS A 105 17.17 -1.68 9.04
C LYS A 105 15.91 -1.01 8.49
N VAL A 106 15.88 -0.74 7.19
CA VAL A 106 14.71 -0.13 6.54
C VAL A 106 13.51 -1.07 6.60
N GLU A 107 13.70 -2.34 6.27
CA GLU A 107 12.65 -3.37 6.31
C GLU A 107 12.03 -3.54 7.70
N GLU A 108 12.88 -3.56 8.75
CA GLU A 108 12.43 -3.79 10.14
C GLU A 108 11.78 -2.56 10.79
N THR A 109 12.09 -1.34 10.32
CA THR A 109 11.70 -0.10 11.02
C THR A 109 10.81 0.83 10.21
N SER A 110 10.60 0.56 8.93
CA SER A 110 9.82 1.44 8.05
C SER A 110 8.41 0.91 7.85
N SER A 111 7.43 1.75 8.13
CA SER A 111 6.03 1.41 7.94
C SER A 111 5.20 2.67 7.60
N PRO A 112 4.21 2.58 6.72
CA PRO A 112 3.20 3.61 6.58
C PRO A 112 2.12 3.50 7.66
N ASN A 113 1.30 4.54 7.78
CA ASN A 113 0.06 4.55 8.56
C ASN A 113 -1.03 3.69 7.89
N ARG A 114 -0.73 2.42 7.58
CA ARG A 114 -1.57 1.48 6.85
C ARG A 114 -1.45 0.07 7.39
N LEU A 115 -2.55 -0.68 7.37
CA LEU A 115 -2.61 -2.05 7.85
C LEU A 115 -1.69 -3.02 7.09
N LYS A 116 -1.55 -2.86 5.77
CA LYS A 116 -0.65 -3.67 4.94
C LYS A 116 0.08 -2.81 3.92
N TYR A 117 1.30 -3.20 3.62
CA TYR A 117 2.21 -2.49 2.72
C TYR A 117 3.32 -3.44 2.24
N TYR A 118 4.14 -2.97 1.30
CA TYR A 118 5.29 -3.71 0.80
C TYR A 118 6.58 -2.93 1.03
N VAL A 119 7.61 -3.61 1.52
CA VAL A 119 9.00 -3.12 1.51
C VAL A 119 9.79 -4.08 0.62
N LEU A 120 10.40 -3.55 -0.44
CA LEU A 120 11.02 -4.33 -1.51
C LEU A 120 12.47 -3.90 -1.71
N LYS A 121 13.34 -4.87 -2.03
CA LYS A 121 14.76 -4.63 -2.32
C LYS A 121 15.02 -4.58 -3.83
N ASP A 122 15.70 -3.55 -4.29
CA ASP A 122 16.29 -3.42 -5.64
C ASP A 122 15.32 -3.63 -6.83
N GLN A 123 14.01 -3.48 -6.60
CA GLN A 123 12.99 -3.62 -7.64
C GLN A 123 12.94 -2.39 -8.57
N ASP A 124 12.38 -2.56 -9.77
CA ASP A 124 12.14 -1.46 -10.69
C ASP A 124 10.85 -0.71 -10.30
N PRO A 125 10.92 0.56 -9.86
CA PRO A 125 9.73 1.30 -9.44
C PRO A 125 8.70 1.51 -10.55
N TRP A 126 9.08 1.43 -11.83
CA TRP A 126 8.15 1.55 -12.96
C TRP A 126 7.15 0.39 -13.05
N GLU A 127 7.49 -0.77 -12.47
CA GLU A 127 6.57 -1.92 -12.35
C GLU A 127 5.50 -1.69 -11.27
N PHE A 128 5.76 -0.77 -10.33
CA PHE A 128 4.87 -0.48 -9.19
C PHE A 128 4.18 0.88 -9.32
N ARG A 129 4.26 1.53 -10.48
CA ARG A 129 3.75 2.90 -10.70
C ARG A 129 2.27 3.09 -10.36
N ASP A 130 1.46 2.04 -10.55
CA ASP A 130 0.01 2.04 -10.31
C ASP A 130 -0.36 1.43 -8.94
N TRP A 131 0.64 1.07 -8.12
CA TRP A 131 0.47 0.51 -6.79
C TRP A 131 0.48 1.64 -5.75
N CYS A 132 0.09 1.32 -4.52
CA CYS A 132 0.18 2.23 -3.39
C CYS A 132 0.73 1.50 -2.17
N CYS A 133 1.39 2.26 -1.30
CA CYS A 133 2.00 1.79 -0.06
C CYS A 133 3.16 0.81 -0.32
N VAL A 134 3.99 1.14 -1.31
CA VAL A 134 5.24 0.43 -1.61
C VAL A 134 6.45 1.30 -1.25
N LEU A 135 7.38 0.74 -0.49
CA LEU A 135 8.72 1.30 -0.30
C LEU A 135 9.72 0.39 -1.01
N ILE A 136 10.44 0.94 -1.99
CA ILE A 136 11.55 0.25 -2.66
C ILE A 136 12.84 0.84 -2.12
N ALA A 137 13.66 0.01 -1.48
CA ALA A 137 14.97 0.39 -0.99
C ALA A 137 16.05 -0.23 -1.90
N SER A 138 16.97 0.60 -2.39
CA SER A 138 17.89 0.22 -3.46
C SER A 138 19.18 1.00 -3.39
N THR A 139 20.32 0.36 -3.64
CA THR A 139 21.62 1.07 -3.75
C THR A 139 21.80 1.82 -5.07
N LYS A 140 20.86 1.67 -6.01
CA LYS A 140 20.90 2.29 -7.34
C LYS A 140 20.09 3.59 -7.33
N ASP A 141 20.73 4.75 -7.49
CA ASP A 141 20.00 6.00 -7.78
C ASP A 141 19.50 5.97 -9.24
N ARG A 142 18.21 6.24 -9.45
CA ARG A 142 17.58 6.25 -10.77
C ARG A 142 16.35 7.15 -10.80
N ASP A 143 15.80 7.37 -11.99
CA ASP A 143 14.51 8.04 -12.15
C ASP A 143 13.35 7.14 -11.73
N VAL A 144 12.31 7.75 -11.20
CA VAL A 144 11.16 7.06 -10.59
C VAL A 144 9.85 7.63 -11.16
N PRO A 145 8.78 6.82 -11.24
CA PRO A 145 7.48 7.30 -11.72
C PRO A 145 6.89 8.34 -10.74
N PRO A 146 5.95 9.20 -11.20
CA PRO A 146 5.39 10.28 -10.38
C PRO A 146 4.70 9.85 -9.08
N SER A 147 4.25 8.60 -8.98
CA SER A 147 3.66 8.05 -7.75
C SER A 147 4.69 7.73 -6.66
N PHE A 148 5.99 7.79 -6.97
CA PHE A 148 7.07 7.57 -6.04
C PHE A 148 7.74 8.88 -5.63
N LYS A 149 7.94 9.06 -4.33
CA LYS A 149 8.86 10.06 -3.80
C LYS A 149 10.24 9.44 -3.64
N LYS A 150 11.23 9.96 -4.38
CA LYS A 150 12.64 9.57 -4.22
C LYS A 150 13.25 10.30 -3.03
N VAL A 151 13.96 9.56 -2.19
CA VAL A 151 14.62 10.05 -0.96
C VAL A 151 15.97 9.36 -0.83
N ARG A 152 17.01 10.08 -0.41
CA ARG A 152 18.31 9.46 -0.10
C ARG A 152 18.41 9.16 1.38
N ILE A 153 18.98 8.01 1.76
CA ILE A 153 19.07 7.61 3.16
C ILE A 153 19.86 8.60 4.02
N GLY A 154 20.90 9.24 3.45
CA GLY A 154 21.67 10.28 4.12
C GLY A 154 20.89 11.57 4.42
N GLU A 155 19.70 11.77 3.84
CA GLU A 155 18.81 12.89 4.17
C GLU A 155 17.95 12.60 5.42
N LEU A 156 17.93 11.33 5.87
CA LEU A 156 17.10 10.88 6.99
C LEU A 156 17.87 10.70 8.30
N ILE A 157 19.19 10.49 8.21
CA ILE A 157 20.12 10.22 9.32
C ILE A 157 20.79 11.50 9.80
#